data_AF-A0A1D7TPC5-F1
#
_entry.id   AF-A0A1D7TPC5-F1
#
_cell.length_a   1.000
_cell.length_b   1.000
_cell.length_c   1.000
_cell.angle_alpha   90.00
_cell.angle_beta   90.00
_cell.angle_gamma   90.00
#
_symmetry.space_group_name_H-M   'P 1'
#
loop_
_entity.id
_entity.type
_entity.pdbx_description
1 polymer ?
#
loop_
_entity_poly.entity_id
_entity_poly.type
_entity_poly.pdbx_seq_one_letter_code
_entity_poly.pdbx_strand_id
1 'polypeptide(L)'
;MKYFTADTHFFHKELIHDTRFANRMFFSVNDMNNTIVENWNSVVNDNDTVYHLGDIALINSKKEDLKRVLKILKKLKGQIVFLKGNHDSRALFKFIDKNNVILPDGRMKFTFIDVGLILKLNHYQLFLTHYPLLVGPSKNRVNVHGHIHHSSVNSPWNINVGVDSADIDYLINKLPFGTPISEKNLFKIIEAKLIDHKKRW
;
A
#
# COMPACT_ATOMS: atom_id res chain seq x y z
N MET A 1 -14.13 -5.93 -4.69
CA MET A 1 -13.16 -5.20 -5.53
C MET A 1 -11.74 -5.40 -4.98
N LYS A 2 -10.70 -5.16 -5.78
CA LYS A 2 -9.30 -5.18 -5.32
C LYS A 2 -8.74 -3.77 -5.20
N TYR A 3 -7.95 -3.55 -4.15
CA TYR A 3 -7.23 -2.31 -3.89
C TYR A 3 -5.75 -2.57 -3.61
N PHE A 4 -4.93 -1.56 -3.83
CA PHE A 4 -3.48 -1.61 -3.68
C PHE A 4 -3.01 -0.38 -2.90
N THR A 5 -2.10 -0.58 -1.96
CA THR A 5 -1.48 0.48 -1.17
C THR A 5 -0.16 -0.01 -0.60
N ALA A 6 0.71 0.88 -0.15
CA ALA A 6 1.91 0.52 0.60
C ALA A 6 2.31 1.65 1.56
N ASP A 7 3.29 1.39 2.41
CA ASP A 7 4.00 2.42 3.17
C ASP A 7 3.08 3.27 4.07
N THR A 8 2.04 2.69 4.68
CA THR A 8 1.17 3.48 5.58
C THR A 8 1.97 4.10 6.73
N HIS A 9 3.02 3.42 7.19
CA HIS A 9 3.90 3.90 8.26
C HIS A 9 3.11 4.45 9.46
N PHE A 10 2.08 3.73 9.89
CA PHE A 10 1.35 4.12 11.09
C PHE A 10 2.31 4.34 12.25
N PHE A 11 2.09 5.44 12.98
CA PHE A 11 2.91 5.85 14.12
C PHE A 11 4.34 6.30 13.84
N HIS A 12 4.73 6.51 12.58
CA HIS A 12 6.02 7.10 12.21
C HIS A 12 6.00 8.63 12.38
N LYS A 13 6.51 9.15 13.50
CA LYS A 13 6.42 10.58 13.85
C LYS A 13 7.34 11.45 13.00
N GLU A 14 8.50 10.92 12.64
CA GLU A 14 9.55 11.62 11.92
C GLU A 14 9.16 11.85 10.45
N LEU A 15 8.31 10.99 9.89
CA LEU A 15 7.91 11.03 8.49
C LEU A 15 6.86 12.10 8.16
N ILE A 16 6.11 12.59 9.16
CA ILE A 16 4.94 13.48 8.94
C ILE A 16 5.30 14.92 8.51
N HIS A 17 6.60 15.26 8.52
CA HIS A 17 7.13 16.56 8.11
C HIS A 17 8.22 16.42 7.03
N ASP A 18 8.43 15.22 6.49
CA ASP A 18 9.41 15.02 5.43
C ASP A 18 8.80 15.37 4.07
N THR A 19 9.02 16.61 3.65
CA THR A 19 8.51 17.14 2.37
C THR A 19 9.35 16.72 1.16
N ARG A 20 10.54 16.15 1.36
CA ARG A 20 11.46 15.80 0.28
C ARG A 20 11.36 14.33 -0.09
N PHE A 21 11.20 13.47 0.90
CA PHE A 21 11.19 12.02 0.72
C PHE A 21 9.77 11.46 0.59
N ALA A 22 8.87 11.88 1.49
CA ALA A 22 7.53 11.29 1.63
C ALA A 22 6.38 12.28 1.44
N ASN A 23 6.67 13.57 1.26
CA ASN A 23 5.68 14.63 1.07
C ASN A 23 4.45 14.54 1.99
N ARG A 24 4.68 14.20 3.27
CA ARG A 24 3.61 14.14 4.28
C ARG A 24 3.61 15.46 5.03
N MET A 25 2.42 16.05 5.17
CA MET A 25 2.23 17.30 5.90
C MET A 25 1.07 17.13 6.89
N PHE A 26 1.37 16.58 8.06
CA PHE A 26 0.39 16.44 9.15
C PHE A 26 0.86 17.18 10.39
N PHE A 27 -0.07 17.76 11.14
CA PHE A 27 0.23 18.42 12.41
C PHE A 27 0.73 17.42 13.46
N SER A 28 0.13 16.22 13.50
CA SER A 28 0.58 15.13 14.36
C SER A 28 0.49 13.76 13.67
N VAL A 29 1.23 12.79 14.20
CA VAL A 29 1.16 11.40 13.74
C VAL A 29 -0.23 10.79 13.94
N ASN A 30 -0.98 11.25 14.93
CA ASN A 30 -2.35 10.79 15.14
C ASN A 30 -3.29 11.29 14.04
N ASP A 31 -3.09 12.54 13.58
CA ASP A 31 -3.87 13.09 12.47
C ASP A 31 -3.62 12.32 11.17
N MET A 32 -2.35 11.99 10.88
CA MET A 32 -2.00 11.12 9.75
C MET A 32 -2.67 9.76 9.86
N ASN A 33 -2.56 9.10 11.02
CA ASN A 33 -3.12 7.77 11.25
C ASN A 33 -4.65 7.78 11.05
N ASN A 34 -5.35 8.78 11.59
CA ASN A 34 -6.80 8.92 11.45
C ASN A 34 -7.20 9.22 10.00
N THR A 35 -6.47 10.10 9.32
CA THR A 35 -6.70 10.45 7.91
C THR A 35 -6.60 9.20 7.02
N ILE A 36 -5.58 8.36 7.22
CA ILE A 36 -5.46 7.10 6.46
C ILE A 36 -6.67 6.21 6.75
N VAL A 37 -7.09 6.04 8.01
CA VAL A 37 -8.25 5.20 8.36
C VAL A 37 -9.54 5.71 7.72
N GLU A 38 -9.79 7.02 7.77
CA GLU A 38 -10.97 7.66 7.20
C GLU A 38 -11.02 7.49 5.68
N ASN A 39 -9.93 7.83 5.00
CA ASN A 39 -9.84 7.76 3.54
C ASN A 39 -9.79 6.32 3.02
N TRP A 40 -9.21 5.39 3.77
CA TRP A 40 -9.33 3.96 3.48
C TRP A 40 -10.78 3.50 3.53
N ASN A 41 -11.48 3.84 4.61
CA ASN A 41 -12.84 3.35 4.86
C ASN A 41 -13.92 4.05 4.04
N SER A 42 -13.58 5.14 3.34
CA SER A 42 -14.47 5.83 2.39
C SER A 42 -14.58 5.10 1.05
N VAL A 43 -13.59 4.28 0.69
CA VAL A 43 -13.58 3.52 -0.59
C VAL A 43 -13.66 2.01 -0.41
N VAL A 44 -13.13 1.45 0.69
CA VAL A 44 -13.10 -0.01 0.92
C VAL A 44 -14.32 -0.45 1.75
N ASN A 45 -14.95 -1.57 1.37
CA ASN A 45 -15.95 -2.28 2.17
C ASN A 45 -15.43 -3.65 2.63
N ASP A 46 -16.16 -4.33 3.53
CA ASP A 46 -15.69 -5.58 4.15
C ASP A 46 -15.61 -6.78 3.20
N ASN A 47 -16.27 -6.72 2.04
CA ASN A 47 -16.18 -7.76 1.01
C ASN A 47 -14.95 -7.56 0.10
N ASP A 48 -14.31 -6.39 0.14
CA ASP A 48 -13.14 -6.08 -0.70
C ASP A 48 -11.85 -6.72 -0.19
N THR A 49 -10.85 -6.78 -1.07
CA THR A 49 -9.48 -7.20 -0.73
C THR A 49 -8.51 -6.06 -1.00
N VAL A 50 -7.67 -5.75 -0.02
CA VAL A 50 -6.61 -4.75 -0.12
C VAL A 50 -5.26 -5.44 -0.04
N TYR A 51 -4.42 -5.26 -1.04
CA TYR A 51 -3.03 -5.68 -1.03
C TYR A 51 -2.18 -4.54 -0.48
N HIS A 52 -1.62 -4.74 0.71
CA HIS A 52 -0.75 -3.78 1.37
C HIS A 52 0.71 -4.21 1.18
N LEU A 53 1.47 -3.47 0.38
CA LEU A 53 2.77 -3.90 -0.14
C LEU A 53 3.94 -3.54 0.80
N GLY A 54 3.77 -3.79 2.10
CA GLY A 54 4.80 -3.57 3.12
C GLY A 54 4.79 -2.20 3.80
N ASP A 55 5.55 -2.13 4.89
CA ASP A 55 5.78 -0.98 5.76
C ASP A 55 4.49 -0.46 6.41
N ILE A 56 3.88 -1.33 7.21
CA ILE A 56 2.60 -1.08 7.88
C ILE A 56 2.75 0.04 8.91
N ALA A 57 3.74 -0.06 9.79
CA ALA A 57 3.91 0.81 10.94
C ALA A 57 5.38 0.95 11.33
N LEU A 58 5.75 2.11 11.87
CA LEU A 58 7.03 2.28 12.58
C LEU A 58 6.77 2.29 14.09
N ILE A 59 7.18 1.22 14.75
CA ILE A 59 6.98 1.03 16.19
C ILE A 59 8.16 0.31 16.83
N ASN A 60 8.29 0.41 18.15
CA ASN A 60 9.14 -0.50 18.90
C ASN A 60 8.46 -1.88 18.96
N SER A 61 9.24 -2.96 19.01
CA SER A 61 8.70 -4.33 19.07
C SER A 61 8.13 -4.71 20.47
N LYS A 62 7.70 -3.72 21.25
CA LYS A 62 7.07 -3.92 22.57
C LYS A 62 5.61 -4.35 22.41
N LYS A 63 5.10 -5.14 23.35
CA LYS A 63 3.75 -5.72 23.28
C LYS A 63 2.66 -4.65 23.18
N GLU A 64 2.82 -3.51 23.84
CA GLU A 64 1.88 -2.38 23.85
C GLU A 64 1.81 -1.72 22.47
N ASP A 65 2.94 -1.57 21.80
CA ASP A 65 3.00 -1.04 20.45
C ASP A 65 2.37 -2.00 19.43
N LEU A 66 2.64 -3.30 19.55
CA LEU A 66 1.99 -4.34 18.74
C LEU A 66 0.46 -4.31 18.89
N LYS A 67 -0.04 -4.16 20.13
CA LYS A 67 -1.48 -3.97 20.40
C LYS A 67 -2.02 -2.69 19.74
N ARG A 68 -1.26 -1.60 19.76
CA ARG A 68 -1.66 -0.32 19.15
C ARG A 68 -1.80 -0.46 17.63
N VAL A 69 -0.85 -1.13 16.97
CA VAL A 69 -0.94 -1.45 15.53
C VAL A 69 -2.15 -2.33 15.24
N LEU A 70 -2.33 -3.43 15.98
CA LEU A 70 -3.51 -4.27 15.77
C LEU A 70 -4.82 -3.50 15.96
N LYS A 71 -4.90 -2.59 16.93
CA LYS A 71 -6.09 -1.76 17.18
C LYS A 71 -6.43 -0.87 15.98
N ILE A 72 -5.45 -0.27 15.31
CA ILE A 72 -5.70 0.55 14.11
C ILE A 72 -6.05 -0.34 12.91
N LEU A 73 -5.36 -1.47 12.72
CA LEU A 73 -5.63 -2.40 11.61
C LEU A 73 -7.05 -2.99 11.68
N LYS A 74 -7.58 -3.24 12.88
CA LYS A 74 -8.97 -3.70 13.05
C LYS A 74 -10.02 -2.68 12.60
N LYS A 75 -9.68 -1.38 12.52
CA LYS A 75 -10.59 -0.33 12.02
C LYS A 75 -10.64 -0.27 10.50
N LEU A 76 -9.63 -0.76 9.79
CA LEU A 76 -9.55 -0.72 8.34
C LEU A 76 -10.53 -1.74 7.75
N LYS A 77 -11.41 -1.32 6.83
CA LYS A 77 -12.37 -2.22 6.16
C LYS A 77 -11.67 -3.15 5.17
N GLY A 78 -12.34 -4.27 4.89
CA GLY A 78 -11.89 -5.28 3.92
C GLY A 78 -10.95 -6.34 4.50
N GLN A 79 -10.67 -7.34 3.66
CA GLN A 79 -9.59 -8.30 3.87
C GLN A 79 -8.27 -7.67 3.44
N ILE A 80 -7.24 -7.73 4.29
CA ILE A 80 -5.92 -7.17 4.01
C ILE A 80 -4.91 -8.30 3.81
N VAL A 81 -4.29 -8.30 2.63
CA VAL A 81 -3.16 -9.16 2.28
C VAL A 81 -1.90 -8.33 2.48
N PHE A 82 -1.18 -8.58 3.56
CA PHE A 82 0.07 -7.90 3.86
C PHE A 82 1.24 -8.62 3.17
N LEU A 83 1.95 -7.90 2.33
CA LEU A 83 3.31 -8.27 1.97
C LEU A 83 4.25 -7.67 3.01
N LYS A 84 5.31 -8.39 3.35
CA LYS A 84 6.31 -7.93 4.32
C LYS A 84 7.20 -6.84 3.71
N GLY A 85 7.17 -5.66 4.30
CA GLY A 85 8.16 -4.60 4.06
C GLY A 85 9.43 -4.76 4.90
N ASN A 86 10.34 -3.79 4.79
CA ASN A 86 11.59 -3.82 5.55
C ASN A 86 11.42 -3.36 6.99
N HIS A 87 10.41 -2.54 7.29
CA HIS A 87 10.05 -2.15 8.65
C HIS A 87 9.08 -3.14 9.33
N ASP A 88 8.53 -4.10 8.58
CA ASP A 88 7.64 -5.12 9.12
C ASP A 88 8.42 -6.27 9.77
N SER A 89 8.43 -6.28 11.11
CA SER A 89 9.10 -7.33 11.87
C SER A 89 8.31 -8.65 11.86
N ARG A 90 9.03 -9.78 11.98
CA ARG A 90 8.40 -11.10 12.15
C ARG A 90 7.54 -11.16 13.42
N ALA A 91 7.93 -10.43 14.47
CA ALA A 91 7.16 -10.34 15.70
C ALA A 91 5.80 -9.67 15.47
N LEU A 92 5.76 -8.62 14.64
CA LEU A 92 4.51 -7.94 14.27
C LEU A 92 3.56 -8.90 13.55
N PHE A 93 4.02 -9.60 12.52
CA PHE A 93 3.17 -10.51 11.75
C PHE A 93 2.64 -11.65 12.62
N LYS A 94 3.51 -12.30 13.41
CA LYS A 94 3.10 -13.35 14.36
C LYS A 94 2.06 -12.84 15.37
N PHE A 95 2.22 -11.60 15.86
CA PHE A 95 1.28 -11.01 16.80
C PHE A 95 -0.08 -10.75 16.16
N ILE A 96 -0.11 -10.17 14.96
CA ILE A 96 -1.36 -9.91 14.24
C ILE A 96 -2.06 -11.23 13.91
N ASP A 97 -1.33 -12.23 13.42
CA ASP A 97 -1.88 -13.53 13.04
C ASP A 97 -2.50 -14.28 14.24
N LYS A 98 -1.79 -14.29 15.38
CA LYS A 98 -2.33 -14.88 16.63
C LYS A 98 -3.59 -14.19 17.15
N ASN A 99 -3.80 -12.91 16.81
CA ASN A 99 -4.92 -12.08 17.29
C ASN A 99 -5.84 -11.64 16.15
N ASN A 100 -5.83 -12.40 15.05
CA ASN A 100 -6.57 -12.11 13.84
C ASN A 100 -8.08 -12.24 14.09
N VAL A 101 -8.88 -11.73 13.16
CA VAL A 101 -10.35 -11.75 13.27
C VAL A 101 -10.94 -12.31 11.98
N ILE A 102 -12.08 -12.97 12.12
CA ILE A 102 -12.83 -13.52 10.99
C ILE A 102 -13.82 -12.45 10.52
N LEU A 103 -13.84 -12.20 9.21
CA LEU A 103 -14.80 -11.33 8.56
C LEU A 103 -16.19 -12.00 8.49
N PRO A 104 -17.28 -11.25 8.27
CA PRO A 104 -18.64 -11.82 8.21
C PRO A 104 -18.82 -12.95 7.20
N ASP A 105 -18.00 -12.97 6.14
CA ASP A 105 -18.01 -13.99 5.08
C ASP A 105 -17.12 -15.21 5.38
N GLY A 106 -16.57 -15.32 6.59
CA GLY A 106 -15.75 -16.45 7.04
C GLY A 106 -14.27 -16.35 6.69
N ARG A 107 -13.82 -15.31 5.97
CA ARG A 107 -12.40 -15.12 5.66
C ARG A 107 -11.63 -14.59 6.86
N MET A 108 -10.36 -14.97 6.97
CA MET A 108 -9.42 -14.27 7.86
C MET A 108 -9.22 -12.83 7.38
N LYS A 109 -9.35 -11.86 8.28
CA LYS A 109 -9.20 -10.44 7.96
C LYS A 109 -7.80 -10.11 7.48
N PHE A 110 -6.77 -10.68 8.11
CA PHE A 110 -5.37 -10.47 7.75
C PHE A 110 -4.75 -11.74 7.18
N THR A 111 -3.99 -11.61 6.10
CA THR A 111 -3.14 -12.68 5.53
C THR A 111 -1.77 -12.13 5.22
N PHE A 112 -0.75 -12.98 5.15
CA PHE A 112 0.65 -12.55 5.12
C PHE A 112 1.44 -13.24 4.01
N ILE A 113 2.26 -12.46 3.30
CA ILE A 113 3.14 -12.90 2.21
C ILE A 113 4.54 -12.34 2.47
N ASP A 114 5.56 -13.20 2.42
CA ASP A 114 6.90 -12.82 2.87
C ASP A 114 7.76 -12.07 1.84
N VAL A 115 7.56 -12.35 0.56
CA VAL A 115 8.46 -11.88 -0.52
C VAL A 115 7.68 -11.09 -1.55
N GLY A 116 6.66 -11.71 -2.13
CA GLY A 116 5.84 -11.12 -3.18
C GLY A 116 4.86 -12.15 -3.73
N LEU A 117 3.92 -11.68 -4.54
CA LEU A 117 2.97 -12.55 -5.22
C LEU A 117 2.67 -12.07 -6.63
N ILE A 118 2.28 -13.00 -7.49
CA ILE A 118 1.86 -12.71 -8.85
C ILE A 118 0.33 -12.72 -8.89
N LEU A 119 -0.26 -11.59 -9.24
CA LEU A 119 -1.70 -11.43 -9.41
C LEU A 119 -2.03 -11.27 -10.91
N LYS A 120 -2.88 -12.16 -11.44
CA LYS A 120 -3.43 -12.01 -12.79
C LYS A 120 -4.70 -11.16 -12.71
N LEU A 121 -4.72 -10.02 -13.39
CA LEU A 121 -5.84 -9.08 -13.36
C LEU A 121 -5.91 -8.29 -14.66
N ASN A 122 -7.10 -8.19 -15.28
CA ASN A 122 -7.34 -7.42 -16.50
C ASN A 122 -6.35 -7.73 -17.65
N HIS A 123 -6.00 -9.00 -17.86
CA HIS A 123 -4.97 -9.46 -18.82
C HIS A 123 -3.52 -9.05 -18.51
N TYR A 124 -3.26 -8.45 -17.34
CA TYR A 124 -1.92 -8.19 -16.81
C TYR A 124 -1.47 -9.27 -15.83
N GLN A 125 -0.15 -9.45 -15.76
CA GLN A 125 0.57 -10.14 -14.70
C GLN A 125 1.21 -9.09 -13.80
N LEU A 126 0.58 -8.84 -12.65
CA LEU A 126 1.05 -7.89 -11.65
C LEU A 126 1.99 -8.61 -10.67
N PHE A 127 3.24 -8.18 -10.61
CA PHE A 127 4.22 -8.64 -9.64
C PHE A 127 4.13 -7.70 -8.44
N LEU A 128 3.46 -8.13 -7.38
CA LEU A 128 3.33 -7.35 -6.16
C LEU A 128 4.56 -7.63 -5.28
N THR A 129 5.31 -6.59 -4.96
CA THR A 129 6.50 -6.65 -4.10
C THR A 129 6.54 -5.42 -3.21
N HIS A 130 7.32 -5.43 -2.13
CA HIS A 130 7.56 -4.20 -1.38
C HIS A 130 8.57 -3.31 -2.11
N TYR A 131 9.75 -3.86 -2.42
CA TYR A 131 10.78 -3.19 -3.19
C TYR A 131 10.44 -3.13 -4.68
N PRO A 132 10.82 -2.05 -5.39
CA PRO A 132 10.69 -2.00 -6.84
C PRO A 132 11.53 -3.11 -7.49
N LEU A 133 10.92 -3.84 -8.41
CA LEU A 133 11.55 -4.89 -9.20
C LEU A 133 11.36 -4.60 -10.69
N LEU A 134 12.45 -4.64 -11.44
CA LEU A 134 12.40 -4.54 -12.90
C LEU A 134 12.00 -5.91 -13.47
N VAL A 135 10.74 -6.02 -13.87
CA VAL A 135 10.25 -7.16 -14.62
C VAL A 135 10.58 -6.95 -16.09
N GLY A 136 11.24 -7.93 -16.72
CA GLY A 136 11.70 -7.82 -18.11
C GLY A 136 10.61 -7.37 -19.09
N PRO A 137 10.99 -6.77 -20.23
CA PRO A 137 10.07 -6.06 -21.11
C PRO A 137 8.99 -7.00 -21.65
N SER A 138 7.76 -6.79 -21.19
CA SER A 138 6.59 -7.50 -21.70
C SER A 138 5.37 -6.60 -21.53
N LYS A 139 4.55 -6.51 -22.58
CA LYS A 139 3.43 -5.56 -22.70
C LYS A 139 2.42 -5.61 -21.55
N ASN A 140 2.40 -6.73 -20.81
CA ASN A 140 1.42 -7.01 -19.76
C ASN A 140 2.06 -7.39 -18.41
N ARG A 141 3.37 -7.20 -18.23
CA ARG A 141 4.04 -7.44 -16.94
C ARG A 141 4.31 -6.12 -16.26
N VAL A 142 3.75 -5.94 -15.08
CA VAL A 142 3.89 -4.71 -14.30
C VAL A 142 4.33 -5.10 -12.90
N ASN A 143 5.36 -4.44 -12.37
CA ASN A 143 5.65 -4.47 -10.95
C ASN A 143 4.82 -3.39 -10.25
N VAL A 144 4.12 -3.77 -9.20
CA VAL A 144 3.39 -2.86 -8.32
C VAL A 144 4.07 -2.95 -6.96
N HIS A 145 4.51 -1.81 -6.42
CA HIS A 145 5.38 -1.80 -5.24
C HIS A 145 5.19 -0.56 -4.36
N GLY A 146 5.92 -0.48 -3.24
CA GLY A 146 5.99 0.69 -2.36
C GLY A 146 7.42 1.18 -2.17
N HIS A 147 7.85 1.36 -0.93
CA HIS A 147 9.23 1.54 -0.47
C HIS A 147 9.93 2.86 -0.86
N ILE A 148 9.73 3.38 -2.07
CA ILE A 148 10.46 4.56 -2.58
C ILE A 148 9.73 5.89 -2.36
N HIS A 149 8.60 5.86 -1.64
CA HIS A 149 7.81 7.03 -1.23
C HIS A 149 7.50 7.97 -2.39
N HIS A 150 7.83 9.27 -2.29
CA HIS A 150 7.50 10.28 -3.31
C HIS A 150 8.31 10.13 -4.60
N SER A 151 9.13 9.09 -4.73
CA SER A 151 9.86 8.80 -5.97
C SER A 151 9.06 7.91 -6.91
N SER A 152 9.50 7.90 -8.17
CA SER A 152 8.99 7.02 -9.22
C SER A 152 10.16 6.40 -9.97
N VAL A 153 10.09 5.09 -10.24
CA VAL A 153 11.06 4.44 -11.13
C VAL A 153 10.82 4.93 -12.56
N ASN A 154 11.90 5.27 -13.26
CA ASN A 154 11.86 5.65 -14.67
C ASN A 154 11.60 4.42 -15.58
N SER A 155 10.41 3.85 -15.45
CA SER A 155 9.91 2.72 -16.23
C SER A 155 8.37 2.76 -16.25
N PRO A 156 7.72 2.55 -17.41
CA PRO A 156 6.26 2.52 -17.48
C PRO A 156 5.67 1.24 -16.87
N TRP A 157 6.49 0.22 -16.61
CA TRP A 157 6.07 -1.09 -16.10
C TRP A 157 6.30 -1.26 -14.60
N ASN A 158 6.60 -0.16 -13.90
CA ASN A 158 6.90 -0.17 -12.48
C ASN A 158 6.05 0.93 -11.83
N ILE A 159 5.09 0.54 -11.00
CA ILE A 159 4.06 1.42 -10.42
C ILE A 159 4.19 1.42 -8.91
N ASN A 160 4.45 2.59 -8.36
CA ASN A 160 4.50 2.82 -6.93
C ASN A 160 3.08 3.10 -6.41
N VAL A 161 2.67 2.39 -5.36
CA VAL A 161 1.35 2.51 -4.70
C VAL A 161 1.48 2.90 -3.23
N GLY A 162 2.66 3.37 -2.81
CA GLY A 162 2.84 4.01 -1.51
C GLY A 162 1.84 5.16 -1.31
N VAL A 163 1.38 5.36 -0.08
CA VAL A 163 0.38 6.42 0.24
C VAL A 163 0.83 7.84 -0.13
N ASP A 164 2.14 8.02 -0.33
CA ASP A 164 2.84 9.25 -0.69
C ASP A 164 3.47 9.21 -2.11
N SER A 165 3.11 8.20 -2.91
CA SER A 165 3.70 8.00 -4.22
C SER A 165 3.43 9.15 -5.21
N ALA A 166 4.46 9.53 -5.95
CA ALA A 166 4.31 10.40 -7.12
C ALA A 166 3.53 9.75 -8.27
N ASP A 167 3.46 8.41 -8.35
CA ASP A 167 2.70 7.74 -9.42
C ASP A 167 1.18 7.96 -9.28
N ILE A 168 0.70 8.36 -8.09
CA ILE A 168 -0.71 8.75 -7.88
C ILE A 168 -1.06 10.01 -8.69
N ASP A 169 -0.09 10.89 -8.97
CA ASP A 169 -0.33 12.12 -9.73
C ASP A 169 -0.61 11.87 -11.22
N TYR A 170 -0.48 10.62 -11.71
CA TYR A 170 -1.00 10.23 -13.02
C TYR A 170 -2.55 10.15 -13.07
N LEU A 171 -3.23 10.18 -11.92
CA LEU A 171 -4.68 10.27 -11.87
C LEU A 171 -5.13 11.73 -12.03
N ILE A 172 -6.10 11.96 -12.93
CA ILE A 172 -6.71 13.29 -13.12
C ILE A 172 -7.32 13.82 -11.81
N ASN A 173 -8.02 12.95 -11.08
CA ASN A 173 -8.59 13.27 -9.79
C ASN A 173 -7.65 12.76 -8.70
N LYS A 174 -7.01 13.68 -7.98
CA LYS A 174 -6.12 13.34 -6.89
C LYS A 174 -6.88 12.60 -5.79
N LEU A 175 -6.31 11.48 -5.35
CA LEU A 175 -6.87 10.72 -4.23
C LEU A 175 -6.46 11.40 -2.91
N PRO A 176 -7.37 11.50 -1.93
CA PRO A 176 -7.00 11.91 -0.58
C PRO A 176 -5.88 11.02 -0.01
N PHE A 177 -4.99 11.59 0.81
CA PHE A 177 -3.85 10.86 1.38
C PHE A 177 -4.30 9.59 2.11
N GLY A 178 -3.62 8.46 1.85
CA GLY A 178 -3.95 7.18 2.48
C GLY A 178 -5.12 6.41 1.86
N THR A 179 -5.73 6.92 0.79
CA THR A 179 -6.77 6.19 0.04
C THR A 179 -6.15 5.03 -0.75
N PRO A 180 -6.57 3.77 -0.55
CA PRO A 180 -6.12 2.66 -1.37
C PRO A 180 -6.50 2.84 -2.84
N ILE A 181 -5.59 2.50 -3.75
CA ILE A 181 -5.80 2.61 -5.20
C ILE A 181 -6.65 1.43 -5.66
N SER A 182 -7.84 1.67 -6.19
CA SER A 182 -8.67 0.62 -6.77
C SER A 182 -8.02 0.01 -8.01
N GLU A 183 -8.36 -1.24 -8.35
CA GLU A 183 -7.89 -1.87 -9.59
C GLU A 183 -8.16 -1.01 -10.84
N LYS A 184 -9.30 -0.31 -10.91
CA LYS A 184 -9.63 0.62 -11.99
C LYS A 184 -8.63 1.79 -12.06
N ASN A 185 -8.30 2.38 -10.92
CA ASN A 185 -7.35 3.50 -10.88
C ASN A 185 -5.91 3.03 -11.14
N LEU A 186 -5.53 1.84 -10.67
CA LEU A 186 -4.22 1.26 -10.96
C LEU A 186 -3.99 1.15 -12.48
N PHE A 187 -4.97 0.64 -13.23
CA PHE A 187 -4.82 0.55 -14.69
C PHE A 187 -4.81 1.90 -15.40
N LYS A 188 -5.51 2.92 -14.87
CA LYS A 188 -5.37 4.30 -15.38
C LYS A 188 -3.96 4.84 -15.18
N ILE A 189 -3.35 4.60 -14.02
CA ILE A 189 -1.95 4.99 -13.74
C ILE A 189 -1.00 4.29 -14.72
N ILE A 190 -1.16 2.96 -14.90
CA ILE A 190 -0.34 2.18 -15.86
C ILE A 190 -0.43 2.77 -17.27
N GLU A 191 -1.65 3.06 -17.75
CA GLU A 191 -1.86 3.62 -19.08
C GLU A 191 -1.26 5.02 -19.23
N ALA A 192 -1.51 5.90 -18.26
CA ALA A 192 -1.00 7.27 -18.27
C ALA A 192 0.54 7.31 -18.21
N LYS A 193 1.16 6.48 -17.35
CA LYS A 193 2.62 6.37 -17.25
C LYS A 193 3.24 5.81 -18.53
N LEU A 194 2.58 4.85 -19.19
CA LEU A 194 2.99 4.34 -20.50
C LEU A 194 2.93 5.43 -21.58
N ILE A 195 1.87 6.24 -21.62
CA ILE A 195 1.73 7.35 -22.56
C ILE A 195 2.81 8.41 -22.31
N ASP A 196 3.03 8.79 -21.06
CA ASP A 196 4.06 9.76 -20.69
C ASP A 196 5.47 9.29 -21.07
N HIS A 197 5.80 8.03 -20.78
CA HIS A 197 7.11 7.49 -21.13
C HIS A 197 7.34 7.41 -22.65
N LYS A 198 6.29 7.23 -23.46
CA LYS A 198 6.38 7.28 -24.93
C LYS A 198 6.66 8.67 -25.50
N LYS A 199 6.47 9.75 -24.72
CA LYS A 199 6.78 11.13 -25.14
C LYS A 199 8.25 11.51 -24.92
N ARG A 200 9.00 10.71 -24.16
CA ARG A 200 10.40 10.95 -23.80
C ARG A 200 11.39 10.45 -24.85
N TRP A 201 10.87 9.83 -25.92
CA TRP A 201 11.58 9.21 -27.03
C TRP A 201 10.82 9.51 -28.32
#